data_AF-A0A8S8XQY6-F1
#
_entry.id   AF-A0A8S8XQY6-F1
#
_cell.length_a   1.000
_cell.length_b   1.000
_cell.length_c   1.000
_cell.angle_alpha   90.00
_cell.angle_beta   90.00
_cell.angle_gamma   90.00
#
_symmetry.space_group_name_H-M   'P 1'
#
loop_
_entity.id
_entity.type
_entity.pdbx_description
1 polymer ?
#
loop_
_entity_poly.entity_id
_entity_poly.type
_entity_poly.pdbx_seq_one_letter_code
_entity_poly.pdbx_strand_id
1 'polypeptide(L)'
;MDDIKSLRNTIYNFFSDNASIPDSGTPYHGYAGAVKCLSEGYGDVAFAKDSTVGSYCGNENASLNEDWCLPMDDYVPLPAFGQAPSHPVMYNPEKLDVQTRTAILNAMLAMNNEMYVEDYEMQGQTYTGCYNVITHQIDSDSERKTCGGEIMSNILGTSGLVEANTQEHLGSYSSLISAIPGISTYYDTKYEISD
;
A
#
# COMPACT_ATOMS: atom_id res chain seq x y z
N MET A 1 8.57 14.83 27.48
CA MET A 1 8.24 15.76 26.38
C MET A 1 7.34 14.99 25.43
N ASP A 2 6.33 15.64 24.88
CA ASP A 2 5.29 14.97 24.09
C ASP A 2 5.80 14.92 22.63
N ASP A 3 6.50 13.85 22.26
CA ASP A 3 7.40 13.77 21.09
C ASP A 3 6.71 14.07 19.74
N ILE A 4 5.40 13.87 19.64
CA ILE A 4 4.62 14.21 18.45
C ILE A 4 4.59 15.73 18.21
N LYS A 5 4.59 16.55 19.28
CA LYS A 5 4.68 18.01 19.15
C LYS A 5 6.05 18.43 18.63
N SER A 6 7.11 17.68 18.96
CA SER A 6 8.46 17.91 18.44
C SER A 6 8.52 17.72 16.91
N LEU A 7 7.88 16.66 16.39
CA LEU A 7 7.84 16.40 14.95
C LEU A 7 7.02 17.46 14.20
N ARG A 8 5.81 17.78 14.68
CA ARG A 8 4.98 18.84 14.06
C ARG A 8 5.72 20.18 14.06
N ASN A 9 6.36 20.55 15.17
CA ASN A 9 7.16 21.77 15.25
C ASN A 9 8.36 21.75 14.28
N THR A 10 9.01 20.60 14.10
CA THR A 10 10.10 20.46 13.13
C THR A 10 9.60 20.70 11.70
N ILE A 11 8.43 20.15 11.35
CA ILE A 11 7.81 20.36 10.04
C ILE A 11 7.45 21.83 9.83
N TYR A 12 6.82 22.48 10.82
CA TYR A 12 6.47 23.91 10.75
C TYR A 12 7.71 24.80 10.60
N ASN A 13 8.75 24.53 11.38
CA ASN A 13 10.01 25.28 11.29
C ASN A 13 10.72 25.11 9.94
N PHE A 14 10.62 23.92 9.33
CA PHE A 14 11.29 23.63 8.06
C PHE A 14 10.52 24.17 6.84
N PHE A 15 9.20 23.96 6.80
CA PHE A 15 8.36 24.38 5.67
C PHE A 15 7.74 25.76 5.90
N SER A 16 6.77 25.85 6.81
CA SER A 16 6.19 27.11 7.28
C SER A 16 5.21 26.83 8.42
N ASP A 17 4.90 27.85 9.23
CA ASP A 17 3.83 27.78 10.24
C ASP A 17 2.42 27.55 9.63
N ASN A 18 2.27 27.76 8.33
CA ASN A 18 1.02 27.56 7.59
C ASN A 18 0.92 26.17 6.94
N ALA A 19 1.91 25.29 7.12
CA ALA A 19 1.85 23.95 6.56
C ALA A 19 0.60 23.19 7.06
N SER A 20 -0.15 22.58 6.16
CA SER A 20 -1.35 21.83 6.55
C SER A 20 -0.95 20.43 7.06
N ILE A 21 -1.11 20.18 8.37
CA ILE A 21 -1.00 18.85 8.98
C ILE A 21 -2.36 18.47 9.59
N PRO A 22 -3.35 18.14 8.76
CA PRO A 22 -4.74 18.00 9.16
C PRO A 22 -4.97 16.78 10.06
N ASP A 23 -5.89 16.92 11.02
CA ASP A 23 -6.38 15.79 11.81
C ASP A 23 -7.47 15.02 11.05
N SER A 24 -7.69 13.76 11.43
CA SER A 24 -8.70 12.89 10.81
C SER A 24 -10.09 13.53 10.82
N GLY A 25 -10.78 13.44 9.67
CA GLY A 25 -12.11 14.02 9.47
C GLY A 25 -12.13 15.46 8.95
N THR A 26 -10.97 16.09 8.76
CA THR A 26 -10.88 17.42 8.12
C THR A 26 -10.74 17.31 6.58
N PRO A 27 -11.07 18.37 5.81
CA PRO A 27 -11.13 18.31 4.34
C PRO A 27 -9.82 17.93 3.64
N TYR A 28 -8.66 18.27 4.24
CA TYR A 28 -7.34 17.99 3.68
C TYR A 28 -6.65 16.77 4.28
N HIS A 29 -7.35 15.99 5.11
CA HIS A 29 -6.78 14.78 5.72
C HIS A 29 -6.61 13.62 4.73
N GLY A 30 -5.52 12.88 4.89
CA GLY A 30 -5.19 11.71 4.07
C GLY A 30 -4.68 12.06 2.68
N TYR A 31 -4.42 11.03 1.85
CA TYR A 31 -3.82 11.23 0.53
C TYR A 31 -4.70 12.07 -0.41
N ALA A 32 -6.00 11.79 -0.48
CA ALA A 32 -6.93 12.58 -1.29
C ALA A 32 -6.97 14.04 -0.83
N GLY A 33 -7.07 14.27 0.49
CA GLY A 33 -7.09 15.60 1.07
C GLY A 33 -5.80 16.39 0.83
N ALA A 34 -4.64 15.73 0.84
CA ALA A 34 -3.37 16.37 0.52
C ALA A 34 -3.31 16.84 -0.94
N VAL A 35 -3.75 16.02 -1.91
CA VAL A 35 -3.82 16.43 -3.32
C VAL A 35 -4.86 17.52 -3.52
N LYS A 36 -5.99 17.47 -2.80
CA LYS A 36 -6.98 18.54 -2.79
C LYS A 36 -6.41 19.87 -2.29
N CYS A 37 -5.65 19.85 -1.19
CA CYS A 37 -4.96 21.02 -0.63
C CYS A 37 -4.05 21.70 -1.65
N LEU A 38 -3.31 20.90 -2.44
CA LEU A 38 -2.49 21.37 -3.55
C LEU A 38 -3.36 21.95 -4.68
N SER A 39 -4.41 21.24 -5.06
CA SER A 39 -5.26 21.61 -6.21
C SER A 39 -6.05 22.89 -5.99
N GLU A 40 -6.45 23.17 -4.75
CA GLU A 40 -7.13 24.41 -4.35
C GLU A 40 -6.14 25.57 -4.10
N GLY A 41 -4.83 25.35 -4.29
CA GLY A 41 -3.79 26.37 -4.14
C GLY A 41 -3.49 26.74 -2.68
N TYR A 42 -3.91 25.92 -1.72
CA TYR A 42 -3.69 26.17 -0.30
C TYR A 42 -2.26 25.81 0.15
N GLY A 43 -1.62 24.87 -0.57
CA GLY A 43 -0.21 24.55 -0.41
C GLY A 43 0.47 24.38 -1.76
N ASP A 44 1.76 24.68 -1.83
CA ASP A 44 2.55 24.58 -3.06
C ASP A 44 3.06 23.15 -3.33
N VAL A 45 3.06 22.29 -2.31
CA VAL A 45 3.56 20.90 -2.36
C VAL A 45 2.63 20.00 -1.54
N ALA A 46 2.29 18.84 -2.07
CA ALA A 46 1.58 17.79 -1.35
C ALA A 46 2.38 16.49 -1.28
N PHE A 47 2.33 15.83 -0.13
CA PHE A 47 2.93 14.51 0.07
C PHE A 47 1.84 13.44 0.00
N ALA A 48 1.86 12.64 -1.05
CA ALA A 48 0.92 11.54 -1.26
C ALA A 48 1.61 10.33 -1.94
N LYS A 49 0.89 9.21 -2.04
CA LYS A 49 1.35 8.07 -2.85
C LYS A 49 1.36 8.45 -4.33
N ASP A 50 2.25 7.84 -5.10
CA ASP A 50 2.37 8.00 -6.55
C ASP A 50 1.05 7.73 -7.28
N SER A 51 0.30 6.73 -6.83
CA SER A 51 -1.00 6.35 -7.42
C SER A 51 -2.14 7.33 -7.12
N THR A 52 -1.99 8.22 -6.12
CA THR A 52 -3.09 9.03 -5.59
C THR A 52 -3.71 9.92 -6.67
N VAL A 53 -2.89 10.68 -7.40
CA VAL A 53 -3.40 11.61 -8.44
C VAL A 53 -4.15 10.83 -9.52
N GLY A 54 -3.59 9.71 -9.99
CA GLY A 54 -4.25 8.86 -10.98
C GLY A 54 -5.60 8.32 -10.49
N SER A 55 -5.68 7.87 -9.24
CA SER A 55 -6.92 7.30 -8.68
C SER A 55 -8.06 8.32 -8.52
N TYR A 56 -7.76 9.60 -8.28
CA TYR A 56 -8.79 10.63 -8.04
C TYR A 56 -9.00 11.58 -9.21
N CYS A 57 -8.00 11.78 -10.06
CA CYS A 57 -8.00 12.80 -11.12
C CYS A 57 -7.66 12.26 -12.52
N GLY A 58 -7.21 11.01 -12.62
CA GLY A 58 -6.73 10.40 -13.86
C GLY A 58 -7.58 9.22 -14.35
N ASN A 59 -8.85 9.11 -13.93
CA ASN A 59 -9.70 7.99 -14.34
C ASN A 59 -10.09 8.10 -15.83
N GLU A 60 -10.20 6.96 -16.51
CA GLU A 60 -10.66 6.90 -17.91
C GLU A 60 -12.06 7.50 -18.07
N ASN A 61 -12.95 7.22 -17.11
CA ASN A 61 -14.22 7.90 -17.01
C ASN A 61 -14.07 9.18 -16.19
N ALA A 62 -14.04 10.32 -16.87
CA ALA A 62 -13.92 11.64 -16.25
C ALA A 62 -15.02 11.95 -15.22
N SER A 63 -16.18 11.28 -15.26
CA SER A 63 -17.23 11.46 -14.24
C SER A 63 -16.89 10.85 -12.88
N LEU A 64 -15.83 10.04 -12.80
CA LEU A 64 -15.30 9.47 -11.56
C LEU A 64 -14.19 10.33 -10.96
N ASN A 65 -13.74 11.36 -11.69
CA ASN A 65 -12.75 12.29 -11.16
C ASN A 65 -13.39 13.24 -10.17
N GLU A 66 -12.59 13.67 -9.19
CA GLU A 66 -13.00 14.64 -8.21
C GLU A 66 -13.10 16.05 -8.81
N ASP A 67 -14.08 16.83 -8.37
CA ASP A 67 -14.36 18.17 -8.92
C ASP A 67 -13.23 19.19 -8.69
N TRP A 68 -12.38 18.95 -7.69
CA TRP A 68 -11.26 19.81 -7.33
C TRP A 68 -9.97 19.50 -8.10
N CYS A 69 -9.98 18.53 -9.01
CA CYS A 69 -8.80 18.15 -9.77
C CYS A 69 -8.32 19.27 -10.72
N LEU A 70 -7.01 19.50 -10.72
CA LEU A 70 -6.34 20.23 -11.79
C LEU A 70 -6.25 19.38 -13.08
N PRO A 71 -5.99 20.01 -14.24
CA PRO A 71 -5.52 19.30 -15.43
C PRO A 71 -4.34 18.39 -15.12
N MET A 72 -4.31 17.17 -15.68
CA MET A 72 -3.28 16.18 -15.33
C MET A 72 -1.84 16.67 -15.62
N ASP A 73 -1.66 17.50 -16.65
CA ASP A 73 -0.35 18.06 -17.02
C ASP A 73 0.16 19.12 -16.02
N ASP A 74 -0.70 19.60 -15.11
CA ASP A 74 -0.32 20.56 -14.07
C ASP A 74 0.22 19.87 -12.81
N TYR A 75 0.01 18.55 -12.65
CA TYR A 75 0.63 17.79 -11.57
C TYR A 75 2.05 17.40 -11.96
N VAL A 76 3.03 18.04 -11.32
CA VAL A 76 4.45 17.74 -11.52
C VAL A 76 4.95 16.80 -10.42
N PRO A 77 5.20 15.51 -10.71
CA PRO A 77 5.73 14.59 -9.71
C PRO A 77 7.20 14.92 -9.41
N LEU A 78 7.51 15.07 -8.12
CA LEU A 78 8.89 15.12 -7.66
C LEU A 78 9.51 13.72 -7.65
N PRO A 79 10.84 13.58 -7.71
CA PRO A 79 11.51 12.30 -7.53
C PRO A 79 11.04 11.63 -6.24
N ALA A 80 10.68 10.35 -6.34
CA ALA A 80 10.29 9.57 -5.17
C ALA A 80 11.43 9.53 -4.15
N PHE A 81 11.13 9.90 -2.91
CA PHE A 81 12.11 9.95 -1.81
C PHE A 81 12.11 8.67 -0.95
N GLY A 82 11.23 7.72 -1.24
CA GLY A 82 11.14 6.44 -0.56
C GLY A 82 10.09 5.54 -1.18
N GLN A 83 10.23 4.23 -0.95
CA GLN A 83 9.21 3.25 -1.27
C GLN A 83 8.51 2.85 0.02
N ALA A 84 7.22 3.15 0.11
CA ALA A 84 6.41 2.69 1.24
C ALA A 84 6.14 1.19 1.04
N PRO A 85 6.56 0.31 1.98
CA PRO A 85 6.31 -1.12 1.85
C PRO A 85 4.80 -1.41 1.89
N SER A 86 4.41 -2.49 1.21
CA SER A 86 3.03 -2.97 1.23
C SER A 86 2.65 -3.58 2.58
N HIS A 87 1.37 -3.90 2.75
CA HIS A 87 0.83 -4.50 3.97
C HIS A 87 1.49 -5.86 4.28
N PRO A 88 2.14 -6.03 5.44
CA PRO A 88 2.74 -7.30 5.82
C PRO A 88 1.72 -8.23 6.47
N VAL A 89 1.92 -9.54 6.30
CA VAL A 89 1.29 -10.57 7.15
C VAL A 89 2.28 -10.91 8.26
N MET A 90 1.88 -10.68 9.51
CA MET A 90 2.72 -10.91 10.68
C MET A 90 2.23 -12.13 11.47
N TYR A 91 3.16 -12.88 12.09
CA TYR A 91 2.82 -14.00 12.95
C TYR A 91 3.61 -13.95 14.27
N ASN A 92 3.10 -14.60 15.31
CA ASN A 92 3.83 -14.75 16.57
C ASN A 92 4.62 -16.07 16.57
N PRO A 93 5.97 -16.03 16.59
CA PRO A 93 6.80 -17.24 16.55
C PRO A 93 6.70 -18.12 17.80
N GLU A 94 6.22 -17.60 18.93
CA GLU A 94 6.01 -18.40 20.15
C GLU A 94 4.72 -19.23 20.10
N LYS A 95 3.78 -18.86 19.20
CA LYS A 95 2.46 -19.49 19.09
C LYS A 95 2.29 -20.30 17.81
N LEU A 96 3.02 -19.95 16.76
CA LEU A 96 2.94 -20.60 15.47
C LEU A 96 4.19 -21.46 15.25
N ASP A 97 4.01 -22.77 15.28
CA ASP A 97 5.12 -23.69 15.02
C ASP A 97 5.62 -23.59 13.58
N VAL A 98 6.84 -24.08 13.34
CA VAL A 98 7.52 -23.99 12.05
C VAL A 98 6.74 -24.69 10.93
N GLN A 99 6.05 -25.81 11.21
CA GLN A 99 5.32 -26.53 10.18
C GLN A 99 4.10 -25.74 9.75
N THR A 100 3.32 -25.24 10.71
CA THR A 100 2.12 -24.43 10.42
C THR A 100 2.51 -23.12 9.71
N ARG A 101 3.57 -22.44 10.15
CA ARG A 101 4.10 -21.25 9.48
C ARG A 101 4.43 -21.54 8.01
N THR A 102 5.13 -22.64 7.75
CA THR A 102 5.54 -23.02 6.39
C THR A 102 4.33 -23.37 5.53
N ALA A 103 3.33 -24.04 6.10
CA ALA A 103 2.09 -24.35 5.39
C ALA A 103 1.32 -23.08 5.01
N ILE A 104 1.18 -22.11 5.93
CA ILE A 104 0.52 -20.83 5.66
C ILE A 104 1.26 -20.05 4.57
N LEU A 105 2.59 -19.93 4.70
CA LEU A 105 3.42 -19.23 3.72
C LEU A 105 3.26 -19.85 2.32
N ASN A 106 3.39 -21.17 2.21
CA ASN A 106 3.24 -21.87 0.93
C ASN A 106 1.83 -21.72 0.35
N ALA A 107 0.79 -21.79 1.18
CA ALA A 107 -0.59 -21.58 0.74
C ALA A 107 -0.80 -20.15 0.21
N MET A 108 -0.23 -19.14 0.89
CA MET A 108 -0.29 -17.76 0.44
C MET A 108 0.46 -17.54 -0.88
N LEU A 109 1.66 -18.08 -1.01
CA LEU A 109 2.43 -17.99 -2.26
C LEU A 109 1.80 -18.79 -3.40
N ALA A 110 1.09 -19.89 -3.11
CA ALA A 110 0.38 -20.66 -4.11
C ALA A 110 -0.76 -19.86 -4.76
N MET A 111 -1.38 -18.91 -4.04
CA MET A 111 -2.41 -18.03 -4.61
C MET A 111 -1.88 -17.18 -5.77
N ASN A 112 -0.58 -16.86 -5.80
CA ASN A 112 0.05 -16.16 -6.94
C ASN A 112 -0.08 -16.92 -8.25
N ASN A 113 -0.25 -18.24 -8.17
CA ASN A 113 -0.26 -19.10 -9.34
C ASN A 113 -1.66 -19.27 -9.91
N GLU A 114 -2.69 -18.67 -9.32
CA GLU A 114 -4.08 -18.83 -9.77
C GLU A 114 -4.65 -17.52 -10.29
N MET A 115 -5.29 -17.58 -11.44
CA MET A 115 -6.06 -16.48 -12.01
C MET A 115 -7.40 -16.97 -12.54
N TYR A 116 -8.43 -16.14 -12.44
CA TYR A 116 -9.73 -16.50 -13.00
C TYR A 116 -9.72 -16.25 -14.51
N VAL A 117 -10.19 -17.22 -15.29
CA VAL A 117 -10.29 -17.13 -16.74
C VAL A 117 -11.73 -17.35 -17.18
N GLU A 118 -12.15 -16.60 -18.20
CA GLU A 118 -13.48 -16.67 -18.82
C GLU A 118 -13.32 -17.05 -20.29
N ASP A 119 -14.02 -18.10 -20.73
CA ASP A 119 -14.03 -18.61 -22.11
C ASP A 119 -12.62 -18.85 -22.69
N TYR A 120 -11.69 -19.32 -21.86
CA TYR A 120 -10.30 -19.52 -22.24
C TYR A 120 -10.12 -20.77 -23.09
N GLU A 121 -9.61 -20.59 -24.30
CA GLU A 121 -9.45 -21.68 -25.27
C GLU A 121 -8.14 -22.45 -25.05
N MET A 122 -8.25 -23.75 -24.77
CA MET A 122 -7.13 -24.69 -24.76
C MET A 122 -7.46 -25.92 -25.59
N GLN A 123 -6.61 -26.22 -26.58
CA GLN A 123 -6.75 -27.38 -27.48
C GLN A 123 -8.14 -27.47 -28.16
N GLY A 124 -8.76 -26.32 -28.48
CA GLY A 124 -10.07 -26.25 -29.14
C GLY A 124 -11.27 -26.46 -28.21
N GLN A 125 -11.07 -26.46 -26.89
CA GLN A 125 -12.13 -26.41 -25.89
C GLN A 125 -12.02 -25.13 -25.06
N THR A 126 -13.15 -24.52 -24.73
CA THR A 126 -13.22 -23.33 -23.89
C THR A 126 -13.46 -23.71 -22.44
N TYR A 127 -12.75 -23.05 -21.53
CA TYR A 127 -12.83 -23.28 -20.11
C TYR A 127 -13.05 -21.98 -19.35
N THR A 128 -13.87 -22.05 -18.30
CA THR A 128 -14.12 -20.95 -17.37
C THR A 128 -13.90 -21.47 -15.97
N GLY A 129 -13.09 -20.77 -15.16
CA GLY A 129 -12.73 -21.22 -13.82
C GLY A 129 -11.41 -20.67 -13.31
N CYS A 130 -10.96 -21.20 -12.17
CA CYS A 130 -9.66 -20.90 -11.58
C CYS A 130 -8.57 -21.64 -12.35
N TYR A 131 -7.72 -20.91 -13.05
CA TYR A 131 -6.60 -21.46 -13.81
C TYR A 131 -5.30 -21.33 -13.02
N ASN A 132 -4.61 -22.46 -12.84
CA ASN A 132 -3.27 -22.48 -12.27
C ASN A 132 -2.21 -22.34 -13.36
N VAL A 133 -1.45 -21.24 -13.36
CA VAL A 133 -0.47 -20.91 -14.40
C VAL A 133 0.78 -21.80 -14.38
N ILE A 134 1.03 -22.52 -13.28
CA ILE A 134 2.19 -23.40 -13.13
C ILE A 134 1.85 -24.84 -13.52
N THR A 135 0.71 -25.36 -13.06
CA THR A 135 0.28 -26.74 -13.37
C THR A 135 -0.56 -26.83 -14.64
N HIS A 136 -0.99 -25.69 -15.19
CA HIS A 136 -1.92 -25.58 -16.31
C HIS A 136 -3.26 -26.33 -16.08
N GLN A 137 -3.66 -26.48 -14.82
CA GLN A 137 -4.94 -27.08 -14.45
C GLN A 137 -6.02 -26.01 -14.31
N ILE A 138 -7.27 -26.37 -14.63
CA ILE A 138 -8.45 -25.53 -14.41
C ILE A 138 -9.36 -26.22 -13.39
N ASP A 139 -9.71 -25.49 -12.35
CA ASP A 139 -10.84 -25.80 -11.48
C ASP A 139 -12.07 -24.99 -11.95
N SER A 140 -12.98 -25.68 -12.65
CA SER A 140 -14.24 -25.12 -13.15
C SER A 140 -15.37 -25.09 -12.12
N ASP A 141 -15.19 -25.76 -10.97
CA ASP A 141 -16.21 -25.87 -9.93
C ASP A 141 -16.11 -24.71 -8.92
N SER A 142 -14.90 -24.15 -8.77
CA SER A 142 -14.66 -22.98 -7.93
C SER A 142 -15.30 -21.70 -8.46
N GLU A 143 -15.89 -20.92 -7.55
CA GLU A 143 -16.39 -19.58 -7.86
C GLU A 143 -15.23 -18.62 -8.11
N ARG A 144 -15.44 -17.58 -8.94
CA ARG A 144 -14.44 -16.54 -9.21
C ARG A 144 -13.77 -15.99 -7.95
N LYS A 145 -14.57 -15.67 -6.93
CA LYS A 145 -14.09 -15.08 -5.67
C LYS A 145 -13.18 -15.99 -4.84
N THR A 146 -13.11 -17.28 -5.14
CA THR A 146 -12.24 -18.24 -4.43
C THR A 146 -10.93 -18.50 -5.16
N CYS A 147 -10.74 -17.94 -6.36
CA CYS A 147 -9.47 -18.01 -7.08
C CYS A 147 -8.38 -17.23 -6.34
N GLY A 148 -7.16 -17.78 -6.23
CA GLY A 148 -6.06 -17.11 -5.54
C GLY A 148 -5.84 -15.65 -5.95
N GLY A 149 -5.75 -15.37 -7.25
CA GLY A 149 -5.62 -14.01 -7.80
C GLY A 149 -6.76 -13.06 -7.40
N GLU A 150 -7.98 -13.57 -7.36
CA GLU A 150 -9.17 -12.80 -6.98
C GLU A 150 -9.23 -12.57 -5.47
N ILE A 151 -8.82 -13.54 -4.64
CA ILE A 151 -8.71 -13.37 -3.19
C ILE A 151 -7.68 -12.28 -2.88
N MET A 152 -6.50 -12.35 -3.49
CA MET A 152 -5.45 -11.35 -3.25
C MET A 152 -5.88 -9.95 -3.67
N SER A 153 -6.53 -9.81 -4.83
CA SER A 153 -7.04 -8.52 -5.30
C SER A 153 -8.12 -7.96 -4.38
N ASN A 154 -9.15 -8.77 -4.07
CA ASN A 154 -10.34 -8.31 -3.36
C ASN A 154 -10.13 -8.15 -1.85
N ILE A 155 -9.26 -8.94 -1.23
CA ILE A 155 -9.04 -8.94 0.23
C ILE A 155 -7.77 -8.19 0.61
N LEU A 156 -6.67 -8.46 -0.10
CA LEU A 156 -5.35 -7.90 0.24
C LEU A 156 -5.02 -6.64 -0.56
N GLY A 157 -5.81 -6.33 -1.59
CA GLY A 157 -5.55 -5.18 -2.47
C GLY A 157 -4.23 -5.29 -3.21
N THR A 158 -3.77 -6.51 -3.51
CA THR A 158 -2.48 -6.78 -4.18
C THR A 158 -2.67 -7.79 -5.30
N SER A 159 -1.86 -7.67 -6.36
CA SER A 159 -1.81 -8.65 -7.44
C SER A 159 -0.99 -9.90 -7.11
N GLY A 160 -0.26 -9.90 -6.00
CA GLY A 160 0.56 -11.02 -5.57
C GLY A 160 1.31 -10.79 -4.26
N LEU A 161 1.96 -11.85 -3.80
CA LEU A 161 2.75 -11.90 -2.58
C LEU A 161 4.18 -12.36 -2.88
N VAL A 162 5.14 -11.88 -2.10
CA VAL A 162 6.54 -12.32 -2.17
C VAL A 162 6.98 -12.63 -0.76
N GLU A 163 7.72 -13.73 -0.59
CA GLU A 163 8.40 -14.00 0.68
C GLU A 163 9.54 -13.02 0.86
N ALA A 164 9.52 -12.27 1.97
CA ALA A 164 10.56 -11.34 2.34
C ALA A 164 10.74 -11.36 3.86
N ASN A 165 11.97 -11.13 4.32
CA ASN A 165 12.22 -10.85 5.74
C ASN A 165 12.00 -9.36 6.06
N THR A 166 11.97 -9.01 7.36
CA THR A 166 11.73 -7.63 7.80
C THR A 166 12.78 -6.66 7.27
N GLN A 167 14.05 -7.09 7.17
CA GLN A 167 15.16 -6.26 6.71
C GLN A 167 15.02 -5.92 5.22
N GLU A 168 14.60 -6.88 4.40
CA GLU A 168 14.33 -6.68 2.98
C GLU A 168 13.06 -5.86 2.75
N HIS A 169 11.96 -6.20 3.43
CA HIS A 169 10.67 -5.53 3.26
C HIS A 169 10.71 -4.08 3.73
N LEU A 170 11.31 -3.81 4.89
CA LEU A 170 11.40 -2.45 5.44
C LEU A 170 12.65 -1.70 4.98
N GLY A 171 13.62 -2.34 4.31
CA GLY A 171 14.97 -1.86 4.08
C GLY A 171 15.16 -0.34 4.01
N SER A 172 14.92 0.26 2.84
CA SER A 172 15.08 1.72 2.63
C SER A 172 14.11 2.54 3.47
N TYR A 173 12.90 2.04 3.71
CA TYR A 173 11.88 2.72 4.51
C TYR A 173 12.30 2.89 5.98
N SER A 174 12.93 1.87 6.57
CA SER A 174 13.50 1.90 7.93
C SER A 174 14.62 2.94 8.04
N SER A 175 15.45 3.07 7.00
CA SER A 175 16.50 4.09 6.96
C SER A 175 15.95 5.53 6.89
N LEU A 176 14.81 5.73 6.23
CA LEU A 176 14.13 7.03 6.20
C LEU A 176 13.47 7.35 7.54
N ILE A 177 12.85 6.35 8.17
CA ILE A 177 12.25 6.51 9.50
C ILE A 177 13.33 6.84 10.52
N SER A 178 14.47 6.15 10.52
CA SER A 178 15.54 6.38 11.50
C SER A 178 16.17 7.77 11.40
N ALA A 179 16.02 8.44 10.25
CA ALA A 179 16.46 9.83 10.07
C ALA A 179 15.54 10.85 10.77
N ILE A 180 14.35 10.46 11.23
CA ILE A 180 13.43 11.35 11.94
C ILE A 180 14.00 11.68 13.33
N PRO A 181 14.25 12.96 13.66
CA PRO A 181 14.78 13.33 14.96
C PRO A 181 13.90 12.85 16.12
N GLY A 182 14.49 12.17 17.09
CA GLY A 182 13.79 11.65 18.28
C GLY A 182 13.01 10.35 18.08
N ILE A 183 12.99 9.79 16.87
CA ILE A 183 12.22 8.57 16.56
C ILE A 183 12.71 7.32 17.30
N SER A 184 14.03 7.19 17.51
CA SER A 184 14.62 6.09 18.29
C SER A 184 14.10 6.13 19.71
N THR A 185 14.25 7.28 20.37
CA THR A 185 13.77 7.49 21.75
C THR A 185 12.28 7.24 21.89
N TYR A 186 11.48 7.63 20.89
CA TYR A 186 10.05 7.34 20.86
C TYR A 186 9.76 5.83 20.84
N TYR A 187 10.46 5.06 19.99
CA TYR A 187 10.25 3.61 19.93
C TYR A 187 10.72 2.91 21.21
N ASP A 188 11.88 3.29 21.75
CA ASP A 188 12.44 2.72 22.98
C ASP A 188 11.48 2.89 24.15
N THR A 189 10.90 4.09 24.33
CA THR A 189 9.96 4.37 25.42
C THR A 189 8.58 3.74 25.21
N LYS A 190 8.08 3.69 23.97
CA LYS A 190 6.73 3.19 23.70
C LYS A 190 6.63 1.66 23.73
N TYR A 191 7.68 0.98 23.31
CA TYR A 191 7.67 -0.47 23.15
C TYR A 191 8.59 -1.20 24.14
N GLU A 192 9.25 -0.45 25.05
CA GLU A 192 10.20 -0.98 26.02
C GLU A 192 11.23 -1.92 25.37
N ILE A 193 11.63 -1.60 24.13
CA ILE A 193 12.60 -2.40 23.39
C ILE A 193 13.94 -2.17 24.09
N SER A 194 14.31 -3.15 24.92
CA SER A 194 15.61 -3.19 25.57
C SER A 194 16.56 -3.97 24.66
N ASP A 195 17.68 -3.36 24.29
CA ASP A 195 18.78 -4.03 23.58
C ASP A 195 19.30 -5.27 24.32
#